data_AF-A0A537JQN1-F1
#
_entry.id   AF-A0A537JQN1-F1
#
_cell.length_a   1.000
_cell.length_b   1.000
_cell.length_c   1.000
_cell.angle_alpha   90.00
_cell.angle_beta   90.00
_cell.angle_gamma   90.00
#
_symmetry.space_group_name_H-M   'P 1'
#
loop_
_entity.id
_entity.type
_entity.pdbx_description
1 polymer ?
#
loop_
_entity_poly.entity_id
_entity_poly.type
_entity_poly.pdbx_seq_one_letter_code
_entity_poly.pdbx_strand_id
1 'polypeptide(L)'
;MQKMILFISVFFMHSTIHGQTFTMGNKCYDQNKKGMSLLKEKKYQDALSTFTAMEKSCTTKDAKEAIAVGKAEALNGLGKYHEAITASDAALKVTKNNSLMGYYQKAIAQNKLKQYDASRASFAKVVDLTEKNKDTKARASNYATMSALYWRQMNDKDSANYFLDKAIALDPSNPRFIIQRGDMFVDEKNYDPAFVQYDKAVLMGKADAEMYAIRSNARIKSMQEKYHTVNAQELRAKMSPKEKELVCTDLKKAISLGLKDMKQDMFASLVCK
;
A
#
# COMPACT_ATOMS: atom_id res chain seq x y z
N MET A 1 -3.77 76.33 32.00
CA MET A 1 -2.79 75.26 31.74
C MET A 1 -3.53 73.93 31.72
N GLN A 2 -3.78 73.36 30.54
CA GLN A 2 -4.27 71.99 30.40
C GLN A 2 -3.84 71.50 29.00
N LYS A 3 -2.82 70.66 28.95
CA LYS A 3 -2.34 70.03 27.70
C LYS A 3 -3.17 68.77 27.46
N MET A 4 -3.90 68.76 26.35
CA MET A 4 -4.67 67.61 25.86
C MET A 4 -3.73 66.70 25.08
N ILE A 5 -3.35 65.55 25.65
CA ILE A 5 -2.52 64.53 25.01
C ILE A 5 -3.47 63.54 24.32
N LEU A 6 -3.48 63.56 22.98
CA LEU A 6 -4.20 62.59 22.15
C LEU A 6 -3.35 61.31 22.03
N PHE A 7 -3.78 60.23 22.67
CA PHE A 7 -3.19 58.90 22.47
C PHE A 7 -3.81 58.26 21.21
N ILE A 8 -3.04 58.20 20.12
CA ILE A 8 -3.40 57.41 18.93
C ILE A 8 -2.91 55.98 19.16
N SER A 9 -3.83 55.10 19.56
CA SER A 9 -3.59 53.67 19.65
C SER A 9 -3.61 53.04 18.25
N VAL A 10 -2.43 52.78 17.68
CA VAL A 10 -2.29 52.01 16.44
C VAL A 10 -2.52 50.53 16.76
N PHE A 11 -3.72 50.05 16.47
CA PHE A 11 -4.05 48.62 16.51
C PHE A 11 -3.34 47.91 15.34
N PHE A 12 -2.21 47.27 15.61
CA PHE A 12 -1.62 46.30 14.68
C PHE A 12 -2.49 45.04 14.67
N MET A 13 -3.43 44.96 13.74
CA MET A 13 -4.07 43.71 13.38
C MET A 13 -3.02 42.78 12.79
N HIS A 14 -2.47 41.90 13.63
CA HIS A 14 -1.73 40.73 13.19
C HIS A 14 -2.73 39.79 12.49
N SER A 15 -2.87 39.95 11.17
CA SER A 15 -3.55 38.96 10.35
C SER A 15 -2.69 37.69 10.37
N THR A 16 -3.07 36.76 11.23
CA THR A 16 -2.61 35.37 11.11
C THR A 16 -3.11 34.85 9.78
N ILE A 17 -2.26 34.88 8.75
CA ILE A 17 -2.48 34.18 7.49
C ILE A 17 -2.38 32.69 7.83
N HIS A 18 -3.48 32.12 8.33
CA HIS A 18 -3.74 30.71 8.19
C HIS A 18 -3.94 30.51 6.70
N GLY A 19 -2.86 30.19 5.98
CA GLY A 19 -2.95 29.77 4.60
C GLY A 19 -3.92 28.60 4.54
N GLN A 20 -5.14 28.87 4.08
CA GLN A 20 -6.12 27.83 3.80
C GLN A 20 -5.45 26.88 2.81
N THR A 21 -5.03 25.72 3.29
CA THR A 21 -4.66 24.64 2.38
C THR A 21 -5.95 24.25 1.70
N PHE A 22 -6.17 24.75 0.48
CA PHE A 22 -7.25 24.27 -0.37
C PHE A 22 -6.96 22.81 -0.69
N THR A 23 -7.52 21.93 0.12
CA THR A 23 -7.52 20.49 -0.10
C THR A 23 -8.48 20.17 -1.24
N MET A 24 -8.26 19.04 -1.89
CA MET A 24 -9.12 18.54 -2.94
C MET A 24 -10.57 18.45 -2.44
N GLY A 25 -11.51 18.93 -3.26
CA GLY A 25 -12.93 18.86 -2.91
C GLY A 25 -13.43 17.42 -2.83
N ASN A 26 -14.53 17.19 -2.09
CA ASN A 26 -15.09 15.86 -1.85
C ASN A 26 -15.27 15.02 -3.12
N LYS A 27 -15.74 15.63 -4.22
CA LYS A 27 -15.87 14.95 -5.51
C LYS A 27 -14.54 14.38 -6.02
N CYS A 28 -13.46 15.15 -5.95
CA CYS A 28 -12.12 14.72 -6.36
C CYS A 28 -11.57 13.66 -5.40
N TYR A 29 -11.85 13.81 -4.10
CA TYR A 29 -11.49 12.81 -3.10
C TYR A 29 -12.17 11.46 -3.36
N ASP A 30 -13.47 11.45 -3.65
CA ASP A 30 -14.22 10.22 -3.93
C ASP A 30 -13.76 9.54 -5.23
N GLN A 31 -13.47 10.34 -6.27
CA GLN A 31 -12.89 9.83 -7.51
C GLN A 31 -11.49 9.27 -7.30
N ASN A 32 -10.65 9.94 -6.50
CA ASN A 32 -9.34 9.42 -6.11
C ASN A 32 -9.47 8.09 -5.39
N LYS A 33 -10.36 7.99 -4.39
CA LYS A 33 -10.63 6.76 -3.65
C LYS A 33 -11.09 5.63 -4.56
N LYS A 34 -11.95 5.92 -5.54
CA LYS A 34 -12.36 4.95 -6.58
C LYS A 34 -11.15 4.48 -7.40
N GLY A 35 -10.31 5.40 -7.87
CA GLY A 35 -9.09 5.07 -8.60
C GLY A 35 -8.16 4.15 -7.79
N MET A 36 -7.94 4.46 -6.51
CA MET A 36 -7.14 3.62 -5.61
C MET A 36 -7.74 2.23 -5.37
N SER A 37 -9.07 2.12 -5.31
CA SER A 37 -9.75 0.81 -5.22
C SER A 37 -9.49 -0.04 -6.47
N LEU A 38 -9.58 0.57 -7.66
CA LEU A 38 -9.30 -0.11 -8.93
C LEU A 38 -7.84 -0.58 -9.01
N LEU A 39 -6.88 0.21 -8.48
CA LEU A 39 -5.49 -0.21 -8.35
C LEU A 39 -5.34 -1.44 -7.44
N LYS A 40 -6.02 -1.46 -6.27
CA LYS A 40 -6.02 -2.63 -5.36
C LYS A 40 -6.59 -3.89 -6.04
N GLU A 41 -7.60 -3.71 -6.88
CA GLU A 41 -8.20 -4.78 -7.69
C GLU A 41 -7.38 -5.15 -8.94
N LYS A 42 -6.22 -4.50 -9.16
CA LYS A 42 -5.36 -4.66 -10.35
C LYS A 42 -6.05 -4.32 -11.67
N LYS A 43 -7.14 -3.54 -11.63
CA LYS A 43 -7.84 -2.99 -12.81
C LYS A 43 -7.13 -1.73 -13.28
N TYR A 44 -5.88 -1.89 -13.73
CA TYR A 44 -4.99 -0.77 -14.01
C TYR A 44 -5.49 0.17 -15.11
N GLN A 45 -6.11 -0.38 -16.16
CA GLN A 45 -6.66 0.45 -17.25
C GLN A 45 -7.84 1.31 -16.78
N ASP A 46 -8.73 0.78 -15.95
CA ASP A 46 -9.86 1.52 -15.39
C ASP A 46 -9.40 2.59 -14.40
N ALA A 47 -8.38 2.27 -13.60
CA ALA A 47 -7.76 3.24 -12.69
C ALA A 47 -7.15 4.41 -13.48
N LEU A 48 -6.37 4.12 -14.54
CA LEU A 48 -5.75 5.13 -15.40
C LEU A 48 -6.80 6.06 -16.05
N SER A 49 -7.89 5.48 -16.56
CA SER A 49 -9.01 6.24 -17.13
C SER A 49 -9.66 7.14 -16.08
N THR A 50 -9.85 6.63 -14.85
CA THR A 50 -10.43 7.40 -13.73
C THR A 50 -9.56 8.62 -13.38
N PHE A 51 -8.25 8.42 -13.20
CA PHE A 51 -7.34 9.53 -12.88
C PHE A 51 -7.22 10.55 -14.02
N THR A 52 -7.24 10.10 -15.27
CA THR A 52 -7.21 10.99 -16.44
C THR A 52 -8.46 11.87 -16.52
N ALA A 53 -9.63 11.32 -16.21
CA ALA A 53 -10.88 12.09 -16.17
C ALA A 53 -10.88 13.18 -15.09
N MET A 54 -10.13 12.99 -14.00
CA MET A 54 -10.02 13.97 -12.90
C MET A 54 -9.17 15.20 -13.29
N GLU A 55 -8.23 15.08 -14.23
CA GLU A 55 -7.25 16.15 -14.55
C GLU A 55 -7.90 17.48 -14.94
N LYS A 56 -9.09 17.43 -15.56
CA LYS A 56 -9.80 18.64 -16.02
C LYS A 56 -10.45 19.43 -14.88
N SER A 57 -10.94 18.74 -13.84
CA SER A 57 -11.78 19.33 -12.79
C SER A 57 -11.09 19.43 -11.44
N CYS A 58 -10.07 18.61 -11.19
CA CYS A 58 -9.36 18.51 -9.92
C CYS A 58 -7.99 19.20 -10.01
N THR A 59 -7.97 20.50 -9.77
CA THR A 59 -6.81 21.37 -10.09
C THR A 59 -5.97 21.79 -8.89
N THR A 60 -6.39 21.45 -7.67
CA THR A 60 -5.63 21.72 -6.44
C THR A 60 -4.30 20.97 -6.43
N LYS A 61 -3.32 21.47 -5.66
CA LYS A 61 -1.96 20.90 -5.62
C LYS A 61 -1.97 19.42 -5.21
N ASP A 62 -2.72 19.10 -4.16
CA ASP A 62 -2.87 17.75 -3.62
C ASP A 62 -3.61 16.81 -4.59
N ALA A 63 -4.64 17.31 -5.30
CA ALA A 63 -5.31 16.54 -6.34
C ALA A 63 -4.38 16.22 -7.50
N LYS A 64 -3.62 17.20 -7.99
CA LYS A 64 -2.65 17.01 -9.06
C LYS A 64 -1.57 16.00 -8.70
N GLU A 65 -1.07 16.05 -7.46
CA GLU A 65 -0.14 15.04 -6.95
C GLU A 65 -0.79 13.64 -6.93
N ALA A 66 -1.96 13.51 -6.32
CA ALA A 66 -2.65 12.23 -6.19
C ALA A 66 -2.97 11.60 -7.55
N ILE A 67 -3.44 12.40 -8.51
CA ILE A 67 -3.69 11.97 -9.90
C ILE A 67 -2.40 11.49 -10.54
N ALA A 68 -1.32 12.27 -10.45
CA ALA A 68 -0.04 11.92 -11.07
C ALA A 68 0.55 10.62 -10.48
N VAL A 69 0.50 10.46 -9.15
CA VAL A 69 0.91 9.22 -8.46
C VAL A 69 0.03 8.04 -8.87
N GLY A 70 -1.29 8.20 -8.88
CA GLY A 70 -2.24 7.15 -9.27
C GLY A 70 -2.06 6.69 -10.71
N LYS A 71 -1.81 7.62 -11.64
CA LYS A 71 -1.46 7.32 -13.04
C LYS A 71 -0.14 6.56 -13.11
N ALA A 72 0.89 7.00 -12.38
CA ALA A 72 2.19 6.32 -12.37
C ALA A 72 2.07 4.87 -11.88
N GLU A 73 1.29 4.63 -10.82
CA GLU A 73 1.02 3.28 -10.32
C GLU A 73 0.27 2.40 -11.34
N ALA A 74 -0.77 2.95 -11.97
CA ALA A 74 -1.51 2.25 -13.02
C ALA A 74 -0.61 1.88 -14.21
N LEU A 75 0.22 2.83 -14.66
CA LEU A 75 1.15 2.64 -15.78
C LEU A 75 2.24 1.61 -15.45
N ASN A 76 2.77 1.63 -14.22
CA ASN A 76 3.65 0.57 -13.73
C ASN A 76 2.97 -0.81 -13.78
N GLY A 77 1.70 -0.90 -13.34
CA GLY A 77 0.91 -2.13 -13.42
C GLY A 77 0.64 -2.62 -14.86
N LEU A 78 0.57 -1.69 -15.82
CA LEU A 78 0.43 -1.97 -17.26
C LEU A 78 1.77 -2.26 -17.96
N GLY A 79 2.90 -2.19 -17.26
CA GLY A 79 4.24 -2.35 -17.86
C GLY A 79 4.73 -1.15 -18.69
N LYS A 80 4.01 -0.02 -18.61
CA LYS A 80 4.28 1.22 -19.35
C LYS A 80 5.26 2.11 -18.59
N TYR A 81 6.48 1.62 -18.40
CA TYR A 81 7.42 2.20 -17.43
C TYR A 81 7.91 3.61 -17.77
N HIS A 82 8.16 3.93 -19.04
CA HIS A 82 8.55 5.28 -19.43
C HIS A 82 7.45 6.31 -19.12
N GLU A 83 6.19 5.96 -19.39
CA GLU A 83 5.04 6.81 -19.09
C GLU A 83 4.81 6.92 -17.57
N ALA A 84 5.07 5.84 -16.83
CA ALA A 84 5.03 5.86 -15.37
C ALA A 84 6.08 6.81 -14.77
N ILE A 85 7.28 6.89 -15.35
CA ILE A 85 8.30 7.88 -14.97
C ILE A 85 7.80 9.30 -15.24
N THR A 86 7.24 9.56 -16.44
CA THR A 86 6.69 10.87 -16.78
C THR A 86 5.57 11.29 -15.82
N ALA A 87 4.65 10.39 -15.47
CA ALA A 87 3.60 10.65 -14.50
C ALA A 87 4.18 10.90 -13.09
N SER A 88 5.20 10.15 -12.68
CA SER A 88 5.89 10.37 -11.41
C SER A 88 6.59 11.72 -11.36
N ASP A 89 7.24 12.13 -12.45
CA ASP A 89 7.90 13.44 -12.57
C ASP A 89 6.90 14.60 -12.52
N ALA A 90 5.68 14.41 -13.01
CA ALA A 90 4.60 15.38 -12.82
C ALA A 90 4.24 15.55 -11.33
N ALA A 91 4.15 14.45 -10.56
CA ALA A 91 3.91 14.52 -9.11
C ALA A 91 5.06 15.26 -8.39
N LEU A 92 6.31 14.94 -8.75
CA LEU A 92 7.50 15.59 -8.19
C LEU A 92 7.55 17.09 -8.53
N LYS A 93 7.18 17.47 -9.76
CA LYS A 93 7.12 18.88 -10.18
C LYS A 93 6.10 19.67 -9.37
N VAL A 94 4.89 19.14 -9.20
CA VAL A 94 3.80 19.81 -8.44
C VAL A 94 4.17 19.97 -6.97
N THR A 95 4.90 19.01 -6.40
CA THR A 95 5.30 19.00 -4.99
C THR A 95 6.64 19.64 -4.71
N LYS A 96 7.35 20.12 -5.73
CA LYS A 96 8.73 20.61 -5.62
C LYS A 96 9.66 19.56 -4.99
N ASN A 97 9.61 18.34 -5.52
CA ASN A 97 10.40 17.18 -5.08
C ASN A 97 10.10 16.70 -3.65
N ASN A 98 8.87 16.92 -3.18
CA ASN A 98 8.44 16.52 -1.84
C ASN A 98 7.40 15.38 -1.87
N SER A 99 7.16 14.76 -3.03
CA SER A 99 6.26 13.61 -3.16
C SER A 99 7.01 12.31 -2.90
N LEU A 100 6.76 11.72 -1.73
CA LEU A 100 7.31 10.40 -1.38
C LEU A 100 6.82 9.33 -2.38
N MET A 101 5.51 9.31 -2.67
CA MET A 101 4.94 8.33 -3.59
C MET A 101 5.35 8.59 -5.04
N GLY A 102 5.60 9.84 -5.44
CA GLY A 102 6.18 10.16 -6.74
C GLY A 102 7.56 9.50 -6.93
N TYR A 103 8.46 9.64 -5.95
CA TYR A 103 9.76 8.95 -5.99
C TYR A 103 9.61 7.43 -5.95
N TYR A 104 8.70 6.91 -5.12
CA TYR A 104 8.42 5.47 -5.03
C TYR A 104 8.01 4.88 -6.38
N GLN A 105 7.02 5.48 -7.06
CA GLN A 105 6.54 4.98 -8.35
C GLN A 105 7.59 5.13 -9.46
N LYS A 106 8.35 6.23 -9.45
CA LYS A 106 9.48 6.44 -10.37
C LYS A 106 10.53 5.35 -10.21
N ALA A 107 10.89 5.02 -8.98
CA ALA A 107 11.93 4.06 -8.68
C ALA A 107 11.54 2.63 -9.10
N ILE A 108 10.26 2.25 -8.96
CA ILE A 108 9.73 0.98 -9.48
C ILE A 108 9.91 0.92 -11.00
N ALA A 109 9.47 1.96 -11.71
CA ALA A 109 9.58 2.02 -13.17
C ALA A 109 11.05 1.93 -13.64
N GLN A 110 11.95 2.68 -12.99
CA GLN A 110 13.39 2.66 -13.27
C GLN A 110 14.00 1.28 -13.06
N ASN A 111 13.63 0.58 -11.98
CA ASN A 111 14.11 -0.77 -11.72
C ASN A 111 13.66 -1.75 -12.82
N LYS A 112 12.39 -1.67 -13.24
CA LYS A 112 11.86 -2.49 -14.34
C LYS A 112 12.53 -2.22 -15.69
N LEU A 113 13.02 -0.99 -15.89
CA LEU A 113 13.86 -0.60 -17.03
C LEU A 113 15.35 -0.92 -16.84
N LYS A 114 15.74 -1.61 -15.75
CA LYS A 114 17.13 -1.93 -15.38
C LYS A 114 18.01 -0.70 -15.14
N GLN A 115 17.41 0.46 -14.87
CA GLN A 115 18.09 1.70 -14.52
C GLN A 115 18.39 1.72 -13.01
N TYR A 116 19.22 0.77 -12.56
CA TYR A 116 19.39 0.49 -11.14
C TYR A 116 19.94 1.66 -10.34
N ASP A 117 20.88 2.43 -10.88
CA ASP A 117 21.49 3.57 -10.19
C ASP A 117 20.46 4.69 -9.96
N ALA A 118 19.66 4.99 -10.99
CA ALA A 118 18.59 5.98 -10.91
C ALA A 118 17.48 5.51 -9.95
N SER A 119 17.14 4.22 -9.98
CA SER A 119 16.18 3.61 -9.03
C SER A 119 16.67 3.75 -7.58
N ARG A 120 17.94 3.43 -7.31
CA ARG A 120 18.54 3.60 -5.97
C ARG A 120 18.53 5.06 -5.52
N ALA A 121 18.81 6.01 -6.40
CA ALA A 121 18.74 7.44 -6.07
C ALA A 121 17.31 7.88 -5.72
N SER A 122 16.31 7.42 -6.48
CA SER A 122 14.89 7.67 -6.19
C SER A 122 14.46 7.03 -4.87
N PHE A 123 14.90 5.80 -4.57
CA PHE A 123 14.63 5.15 -3.29
C PHE A 123 15.28 5.87 -2.10
N ALA A 124 16.50 6.36 -2.25
CA ALA A 124 17.16 7.18 -1.21
C ALA A 124 16.35 8.45 -0.87
N LYS A 125 15.65 9.04 -1.86
CA LYS A 125 14.72 10.15 -1.61
C LYS A 125 13.48 9.73 -0.83
N VAL A 126 12.95 8.53 -1.04
CA VAL A 126 11.85 7.98 -0.22
C VAL A 126 12.30 7.88 1.24
N VAL A 127 13.54 7.42 1.50
CA VAL A 127 14.13 7.33 2.84
C VAL A 127 14.26 8.72 3.48
N ASP A 128 14.91 9.66 2.80
CA ASP A 128 15.09 11.03 3.28
C ASP A 128 13.76 11.72 3.64
N LEU A 129 12.75 11.61 2.77
CA LEU A 129 11.42 12.20 3.02
C LEU A 129 10.70 11.53 4.20
N THR A 130 10.93 10.24 4.42
CA THR A 130 10.33 9.51 5.54
C THR A 130 10.95 9.91 6.86
N GLU A 131 12.28 10.04 6.92
CA GLU A 131 12.99 10.43 8.13
C GLU A 131 12.67 11.86 8.56
N LYS A 132 12.44 12.75 7.58
CA LYS A 132 11.99 14.13 7.82
C LYS A 132 10.53 14.23 8.26
N ASN A 133 9.73 13.18 8.07
CA ASN A 133 8.33 13.20 8.49
C ASN A 133 8.22 13.09 10.01
N LYS A 134 7.68 14.14 10.64
CA LYS A 134 7.49 14.22 12.10
C LYS A 134 6.29 13.41 12.58
N ASP A 135 5.34 13.09 11.71
CA ASP A 135 4.23 12.21 12.05
C ASP A 135 4.75 10.77 12.16
N THR A 136 4.72 10.28 13.40
CA THR A 136 5.25 8.95 13.73
C THR A 136 4.46 7.82 13.06
N LYS A 137 3.14 7.93 12.95
CA LYS A 137 2.29 6.91 12.31
C LYS A 137 2.49 6.89 10.81
N ALA A 138 2.56 8.08 10.19
CA ALA A 138 2.88 8.20 8.77
C ALA A 138 4.28 7.64 8.48
N ARG A 139 5.27 7.95 9.33
CA ARG A 139 6.64 7.42 9.21
C ARG A 139 6.68 5.89 9.34
N ALA A 140 5.93 5.31 10.27
CA ALA A 140 5.80 3.85 10.40
C ALA A 140 5.26 3.22 9.10
N SER A 141 4.20 3.80 8.55
CA SER A 141 3.60 3.34 7.28
C SER A 141 4.54 3.48 6.08
N ASN A 142 5.36 4.53 6.07
CA ASN A 142 6.37 4.73 5.04
C ASN A 142 7.50 3.69 5.14
N TYR A 143 7.96 3.36 6.35
CA TYR A 143 8.93 2.28 6.54
C TYR A 143 8.38 0.91 6.10
N ALA A 144 7.11 0.62 6.37
CA ALA A 144 6.47 -0.59 5.86
C ALA A 144 6.43 -0.61 4.32
N THR A 145 6.16 0.54 3.69
CA THR A 145 6.23 0.70 2.23
C THR A 145 7.63 0.45 1.68
N MET A 146 8.68 0.95 2.35
CA MET A 146 10.07 0.66 1.99
C MET A 146 10.42 -0.81 2.12
N SER A 147 9.97 -1.46 3.20
CA SER A 147 10.19 -2.89 3.39
C SER A 147 9.68 -3.69 2.18
N ALA A 148 8.44 -3.43 1.75
CA ALA A 148 7.84 -4.11 0.59
C ALA A 148 8.62 -3.85 -0.72
N LEU A 149 9.23 -2.68 -0.85
CA LEU A 149 10.02 -2.27 -2.00
C LEU A 149 11.37 -2.97 -2.03
N TYR A 150 12.12 -2.97 -0.93
CA TYR A 150 13.40 -3.68 -0.85
C TYR A 150 13.21 -5.18 -1.07
N TRP A 151 12.13 -5.73 -0.51
CA TRP A 151 11.74 -7.12 -0.71
C TRP A 151 11.46 -7.46 -2.18
N ARG A 152 10.54 -6.73 -2.82
CA ARG A 152 9.99 -7.12 -4.14
C ARG A 152 10.80 -6.60 -5.32
N GLN A 153 11.47 -5.46 -5.18
CA GLN A 153 12.17 -4.80 -6.30
C GLN A 153 13.68 -4.98 -6.25
N MET A 154 14.27 -5.05 -5.06
CA MET A 154 15.73 -5.11 -4.91
C MET A 154 16.24 -6.50 -4.51
N ASN A 155 15.35 -7.41 -4.10
CA ASN A 155 15.72 -8.70 -3.51
C ASN A 155 16.71 -8.53 -2.32
N ASP A 156 16.62 -7.40 -1.62
CA ASP A 156 17.44 -7.06 -0.46
C ASP A 156 16.61 -7.32 0.79
N LYS A 157 16.73 -8.56 1.29
CA LYS A 157 15.94 -9.06 2.41
C LYS A 157 16.33 -8.39 3.73
N ASP A 158 17.61 -8.05 3.91
CA ASP A 158 18.11 -7.45 5.14
C ASP A 158 17.54 -6.04 5.31
N SER A 159 17.61 -5.21 4.25
CA SER A 159 16.98 -3.89 4.26
C SER A 159 15.46 -4.00 4.44
N ALA A 160 14.82 -4.97 3.79
CA ALA A 160 13.38 -5.18 3.93
C ALA A 160 12.96 -5.50 5.37
N ASN A 161 13.68 -6.39 6.05
CA ASN A 161 13.45 -6.72 7.45
C ASN A 161 13.73 -5.52 8.35
N TYR A 162 14.85 -4.82 8.14
CA TYR A 162 15.23 -3.63 8.89
C TYR A 162 14.15 -2.55 8.88
N PHE A 163 13.60 -2.22 7.70
CA PHE A 163 12.54 -1.22 7.60
C PHE A 163 11.21 -1.72 8.19
N LEU A 164 10.91 -3.01 8.11
CA LEU A 164 9.70 -3.54 8.75
C LEU A 164 9.81 -3.52 10.28
N ASP A 165 10.99 -3.83 10.83
CA ASP A 165 11.27 -3.72 12.26
C ASP A 165 11.09 -2.27 12.74
N LYS A 166 11.59 -1.28 11.97
CA LYS A 166 11.33 0.15 12.26
C LYS A 166 9.84 0.48 12.24
N ALA A 167 9.08 -0.03 11.27
CA ALA A 167 7.64 0.21 11.19
C ALA A 167 6.91 -0.33 12.43
N ILE A 168 7.21 -1.56 12.83
CA ILE A 168 6.63 -2.21 14.02
C ILE A 168 7.04 -1.49 15.30
N ALA A 169 8.29 -1.05 15.42
CA ALA A 169 8.76 -0.33 16.59
C ALA A 169 8.06 1.03 16.76
N LEU A 170 7.76 1.72 15.66
CA LEU A 170 7.08 3.03 15.69
C LEU A 170 5.57 2.93 15.91
N ASP A 171 4.92 1.89 15.40
CA ASP A 171 3.50 1.64 15.62
C ASP A 171 3.23 0.14 15.82
N PRO A 172 3.47 -0.38 17.04
CA PRO A 172 3.31 -1.81 17.35
C PRO A 172 1.85 -2.25 17.37
N SER A 173 0.91 -1.30 17.38
CA SER A 173 -0.53 -1.58 17.42
C SER A 173 -1.12 -1.90 16.05
N ASN A 174 -0.36 -1.66 14.97
CA ASN A 174 -0.85 -1.83 13.62
C ASN A 174 -0.66 -3.28 13.12
N PRO A 175 -1.75 -4.08 13.00
CA PRO A 175 -1.64 -5.48 12.60
C PRO A 175 -1.13 -5.65 11.17
N ARG A 176 -1.21 -4.62 10.31
CA ARG A 176 -0.74 -4.72 8.91
C ARG A 176 0.75 -5.00 8.81
N PHE A 177 1.56 -4.49 9.74
CA PHE A 177 3.01 -4.73 9.71
C PHE A 177 3.35 -6.17 10.12
N ILE A 178 2.55 -6.75 11.01
CA ILE A 178 2.66 -8.17 11.38
C ILE A 178 2.22 -9.06 10.21
N ILE A 179 1.13 -8.71 9.54
CA ILE A 179 0.68 -9.40 8.32
C ILE A 179 1.75 -9.35 7.24
N GLN A 180 2.36 -8.18 7.01
CA GLN A 180 3.45 -8.03 6.04
C GLN A 180 4.64 -8.95 6.36
N ARG A 181 4.98 -9.13 7.64
CA ARG A 181 6.01 -10.10 8.05
C ARG A 181 5.60 -11.53 7.71
N GLY A 182 4.34 -11.88 7.95
CA GLY A 182 3.78 -13.17 7.56
C GLY A 182 3.88 -13.40 6.05
N ASP A 183 3.50 -12.41 5.24
CA ASP A 183 3.59 -12.48 3.78
C ASP A 183 5.05 -12.65 3.30
N MET A 184 6.01 -11.98 3.94
CA MET A 184 7.43 -12.18 3.65
C MET A 184 7.87 -13.63 3.93
N PHE A 185 7.44 -14.22 5.05
CA PHE A 185 7.71 -15.63 5.31
C PHE A 185 7.05 -16.57 4.29
N VAL A 186 5.83 -16.27 3.83
CA VAL A 186 5.16 -17.03 2.74
C VAL A 186 5.91 -16.92 1.41
N ASP A 187 6.51 -15.77 1.11
CA ASP A 187 7.34 -15.59 -0.08
C ASP A 187 8.63 -16.41 0.01
N GLU A 188 9.17 -16.60 1.21
CA GLU A 188 10.31 -17.50 1.47
C GLU A 188 9.93 -18.97 1.61
N LYS A 189 8.64 -19.31 1.48
CA LYS A 189 8.11 -20.68 1.67
C LYS A 189 8.21 -21.18 3.12
N ASN A 190 8.43 -20.27 4.07
CA ASN A 190 8.46 -20.54 5.50
C ASN A 190 7.05 -20.39 6.08
N TYR A 191 6.19 -21.38 5.84
CA TYR A 191 4.77 -21.28 6.22
C TYR A 191 4.52 -21.28 7.73
N ASP A 192 5.27 -22.06 8.52
CA ASP A 192 5.04 -22.14 9.97
C ASP A 192 5.27 -20.78 10.67
N PRO A 193 6.42 -20.09 10.46
CA PRO A 193 6.59 -18.71 10.94
C PRO A 193 5.54 -17.73 10.41
N ALA A 194 5.05 -17.91 9.17
CA ALA A 194 4.01 -17.05 8.62
C ALA A 194 2.70 -17.16 9.39
N PHE A 195 2.26 -18.39 9.72
CA PHE A 195 1.03 -18.59 10.48
C PHE A 195 1.12 -18.06 11.91
N VAL A 196 2.30 -18.10 12.54
CA VAL A 196 2.52 -17.42 13.84
C VAL A 196 2.25 -15.91 13.73
N GLN A 197 2.70 -15.26 12.66
CA GLN A 197 2.41 -13.83 12.45
C GLN A 197 0.93 -13.58 12.17
N TYR A 198 0.29 -14.43 11.35
CA TYR A 198 -1.13 -14.31 11.06
C TYR A 198 -2.01 -14.54 12.29
N ASP A 199 -1.66 -15.49 13.17
CA ASP A 199 -2.35 -15.70 14.45
C ASP A 199 -2.21 -14.46 15.35
N LYS A 200 -1.00 -13.88 15.43
CA LYS A 200 -0.76 -12.62 16.15
C LYS A 200 -1.62 -11.47 15.59
N ALA A 201 -1.74 -11.33 14.27
CA ALA A 201 -2.57 -10.30 13.66
C ALA A 201 -4.06 -10.47 14.00
N VAL A 202 -4.57 -11.71 14.04
CA VAL A 202 -5.94 -12.02 14.48
C VAL A 202 -6.14 -11.62 15.94
N LEU A 203 -5.19 -11.94 16.83
CA LEU A 203 -5.23 -11.55 18.25
C LEU A 203 -5.20 -10.02 18.44
N MET A 204 -4.59 -9.28 17.50
CA MET A 204 -4.60 -7.82 17.46
C MET A 204 -5.91 -7.23 16.91
N GLY A 205 -6.94 -8.04 16.69
CA GLY A 205 -8.27 -7.60 16.25
C GLY A 205 -8.49 -7.62 14.74
N LYS A 206 -7.51 -8.03 13.93
CA LYS A 206 -7.66 -8.16 12.47
C LYS A 206 -8.31 -9.49 12.10
N ALA A 207 -9.50 -9.75 12.65
CA ALA A 207 -10.27 -10.99 12.44
C ALA A 207 -11.40 -10.81 11.40
N ASP A 208 -11.06 -10.26 10.22
CA ASP A 208 -12.02 -9.98 9.14
C ASP A 208 -11.82 -10.86 7.90
N ALA A 209 -12.72 -10.72 6.92
CA ALA A 209 -12.71 -11.52 5.70
C ALA A 209 -11.36 -11.50 4.96
N GLU A 210 -10.68 -10.34 4.94
CA GLU A 210 -9.38 -10.17 4.29
C GLU A 210 -8.30 -10.99 5.01
N MET A 211 -8.27 -11.00 6.34
CA MET A 211 -7.28 -11.78 7.08
C MET A 211 -7.45 -13.29 6.86
N TYR A 212 -8.69 -13.79 6.92
CA TYR A 212 -8.94 -15.20 6.67
C TYR A 212 -8.68 -15.59 5.20
N ALA A 213 -8.89 -14.68 4.25
CA ALA A 213 -8.51 -14.88 2.86
C ALA A 213 -6.98 -14.95 2.67
N ILE A 214 -6.21 -14.11 3.39
CA ILE A 214 -4.74 -14.17 3.40
C ILE A 214 -4.27 -15.52 3.94
N ARG A 215 -4.82 -15.96 5.09
CA ARG A 215 -4.50 -17.27 5.68
C ARG A 215 -4.84 -18.41 4.73
N SER A 216 -6.03 -18.42 4.14
CA SER A 216 -6.44 -19.48 3.22
C SER A 216 -5.54 -19.54 1.98
N ASN A 217 -5.19 -18.40 1.39
CA ASN A 217 -4.27 -18.32 0.26
C ASN A 217 -2.89 -18.86 0.62
N ALA A 218 -2.36 -18.52 1.80
CA ALA A 218 -1.08 -19.04 2.27
C ALA A 218 -1.10 -20.57 2.44
N ARG A 219 -2.20 -21.13 3.00
CA ARG A 219 -2.37 -22.59 3.10
C ARG A 219 -2.47 -23.24 1.73
N ILE A 220 -3.28 -22.69 0.83
CA ILE A 220 -3.43 -23.21 -0.53
C ILE A 220 -2.06 -23.20 -1.23
N LYS A 221 -1.29 -22.11 -1.15
CA LYS A 221 0.07 -22.03 -1.71
C LYS A 221 0.99 -23.11 -1.11
N SER A 222 0.96 -23.29 0.20
CA SER A 222 1.72 -24.36 0.88
C SER A 222 1.38 -25.75 0.34
N MET A 223 0.09 -26.04 0.13
CA MET A 223 -0.36 -27.31 -0.43
C MET A 223 0.03 -27.47 -1.90
N GLN A 224 -0.07 -26.40 -2.69
CA GLN A 224 0.36 -26.39 -4.09
C GLN A 224 1.84 -26.72 -4.23
N GLU A 225 2.67 -26.16 -3.36
CA GLU A 225 4.11 -26.44 -3.36
C GLU A 225 4.41 -27.85 -2.86
N LYS A 226 3.76 -28.30 -1.78
CA LYS A 226 3.94 -29.65 -1.23
C LYS A 226 3.57 -30.76 -2.21
N TYR A 227 2.49 -30.58 -2.97
CA TYR A 227 1.96 -31.60 -3.88
C TYR A 227 2.30 -31.36 -5.35
N HIS A 228 3.03 -30.29 -5.65
CA HIS A 228 3.44 -29.87 -6.99
C HIS A 228 2.28 -29.75 -7.98
N THR A 229 1.13 -29.23 -7.53
CA THR A 229 -0.05 -29.06 -8.37
C THR A 229 -0.87 -27.86 -7.94
N VAL A 230 -1.38 -27.12 -8.93
CA VAL A 230 -2.35 -26.03 -8.71
C VAL A 230 -3.79 -26.48 -8.93
N ASN A 231 -4.02 -27.74 -9.35
CA ASN A 231 -5.34 -28.28 -9.60
C ASN A 231 -6.05 -28.58 -8.28
N ALA A 232 -7.19 -27.93 -8.04
CA ALA A 232 -7.94 -28.04 -6.80
C ALA A 232 -8.43 -29.47 -6.50
N GLN A 233 -8.84 -30.23 -7.51
CA GLN A 233 -9.31 -31.61 -7.32
C GLN A 233 -8.15 -32.55 -6.98
N GLU A 234 -6.99 -32.35 -7.61
CA GLU A 234 -5.79 -33.10 -7.30
C GLU A 234 -5.29 -32.80 -5.88
N LEU A 235 -5.29 -31.52 -5.47
CA LEU A 235 -5.00 -31.12 -4.09
C LEU A 235 -5.97 -31.79 -3.12
N ARG A 236 -7.27 -31.79 -3.41
CA ARG A 236 -8.27 -32.46 -2.56
C ARG A 236 -7.96 -33.95 -2.38
N ALA A 237 -7.53 -34.63 -3.43
CA ALA A 237 -7.23 -36.06 -3.37
C ALA A 237 -5.93 -36.37 -2.60
N LYS A 238 -4.96 -35.44 -2.62
CA LYS A 238 -3.63 -35.63 -2.01
C LYS A 238 -3.52 -35.11 -0.57
N MET A 239 -4.32 -34.12 -0.18
CA MET A 239 -4.31 -33.54 1.17
C MET A 239 -4.78 -34.53 2.24
N SER A 240 -4.07 -34.56 3.37
CA SER A 240 -4.54 -35.24 4.58
C SER A 240 -5.82 -34.59 5.13
N PRO A 241 -6.59 -35.31 5.97
CA PRO A 241 -7.77 -34.74 6.62
C PRO A 241 -7.47 -33.44 7.38
N LYS A 242 -6.33 -33.38 8.10
CA LYS A 242 -5.90 -32.20 8.86
C LYS A 242 -5.57 -31.01 7.96
N GLU A 243 -4.88 -31.23 6.84
CA GLU A 243 -4.57 -30.16 5.89
C GLU A 243 -5.83 -29.59 5.25
N LYS A 244 -6.75 -30.48 4.85
CA LYS A 244 -8.05 -30.11 4.30
C LYS A 244 -8.86 -29.30 5.32
N GLU A 245 -8.90 -29.73 6.57
CA GLU A 245 -9.57 -29.02 7.66
C GLU A 245 -9.03 -27.61 7.83
N LEU A 246 -7.70 -27.45 7.89
CA LEU A 246 -7.05 -26.15 8.07
C LEU A 246 -7.33 -25.19 6.90
N VAL A 247 -7.19 -25.66 5.65
CA VAL A 247 -7.50 -24.86 4.44
C VAL A 247 -8.97 -24.43 4.46
N CYS A 248 -9.87 -25.37 4.72
CA CYS A 248 -11.30 -25.13 4.63
C CYS A 248 -11.85 -24.29 5.76
N THR A 249 -11.24 -24.33 6.95
CA THR A 249 -11.63 -23.51 8.10
C THR A 249 -11.41 -22.03 7.81
N ASP A 250 -10.19 -21.65 7.41
CA ASP A 250 -9.88 -20.25 7.07
C ASP A 250 -10.70 -19.78 5.86
N LEU A 251 -10.84 -20.62 4.83
CA LEU A 251 -11.58 -20.26 3.61
C LEU A 251 -13.08 -20.07 3.87
N LYS A 252 -13.75 -21.00 4.57
CA LYS A 252 -15.16 -20.86 4.94
C LYS A 252 -15.38 -19.65 5.84
N LYS A 253 -14.45 -19.37 6.76
CA LYS A 253 -14.52 -18.20 7.62
C LYS A 253 -14.45 -16.90 6.81
N ALA A 254 -13.54 -16.80 5.84
CA ALA A 254 -13.45 -15.65 4.94
C ALA A 254 -14.75 -15.40 4.17
N ILE A 255 -15.33 -16.45 3.57
CA ILE A 255 -16.60 -16.39 2.83
C ILE A 255 -17.75 -15.96 3.76
N SER A 256 -17.84 -16.55 4.97
CA SER A 256 -18.87 -16.18 5.96
C SER A 256 -18.81 -14.73 6.40
N LEU A 257 -17.61 -14.12 6.34
CA LEU A 257 -17.38 -12.71 6.66
C LEU A 257 -17.57 -11.79 5.44
N GLY A 258 -18.08 -12.31 4.32
CA GLY A 258 -18.45 -11.53 3.14
C GLY A 258 -17.33 -11.39 2.10
N LEU A 259 -16.33 -12.27 2.08
CA LEU A 259 -15.39 -12.34 0.97
C LEU A 259 -16.15 -12.58 -0.35
N LYS A 260 -15.84 -11.79 -1.37
CA LYS A 260 -16.36 -11.94 -2.73
C LYS A 260 -15.20 -12.19 -3.69
N ASP A 261 -14.76 -13.44 -3.78
CA ASP A 261 -13.71 -13.87 -4.69
C ASP A 261 -14.10 -15.18 -5.36
N MET A 262 -14.46 -15.09 -6.64
CA MET A 262 -14.93 -16.24 -7.41
C MET A 262 -13.91 -17.39 -7.46
N LYS A 263 -12.60 -17.11 -7.42
CA LYS A 263 -11.58 -18.16 -7.44
C LYS A 263 -11.57 -18.91 -6.13
N GLN A 264 -11.69 -18.20 -5.02
CA GLN A 264 -11.77 -18.80 -3.69
C GLN A 264 -13.09 -19.57 -3.49
N ASP A 265 -14.22 -19.02 -3.96
CA ASP A 265 -15.52 -19.70 -3.90
C ASP A 265 -15.51 -21.01 -4.70
N MET A 266 -14.96 -20.97 -5.92
CA MET A 266 -14.79 -22.16 -6.76
C MET A 266 -13.90 -23.19 -6.07
N PHE A 267 -12.74 -22.77 -5.53
CA PHE A 267 -11.85 -23.66 -4.80
C PHE A 267 -12.55 -24.31 -3.59
N ALA A 268 -13.27 -23.52 -2.79
CA ALA A 268 -14.04 -24.01 -1.65
C ALA A 268 -15.07 -25.06 -2.07
N SER A 269 -15.77 -24.84 -3.19
CA SER A 269 -16.77 -25.78 -3.71
C SER A 269 -16.19 -27.11 -4.19
N LEU A 270 -14.93 -27.11 -4.66
CA LEU A 270 -14.24 -28.30 -5.15
C LEU A 270 -13.59 -29.07 -4.02
N VAL A 271 -13.04 -28.36 -3.04
CA VAL A 271 -12.19 -28.93 -1.99
C VAL A 271 -12.96 -29.14 -0.69
N CYS A 272 -13.75 -28.18 -0.23
CA CYS A 272 -14.26 -28.11 1.15
C CYS A 272 -15.65 -28.72 1.37
N LYS A 273 -16.06 -29.59 0.45
CA LYS A 273 -17.20 -30.50 0.58
C LYS A 273 -16.81 -31.74 1.36
#